data_AF-A0A0F9NDB6-F1
#
_entry.id   AF-A0A0F9NDB6-F1
#
_cell.length_a   1.000
_cell.length_b   1.000
_cell.length_c   1.000
_cell.angle_alpha   90.00
_cell.angle_beta   90.00
_cell.angle_gamma   90.00
#
_symmetry.space_group_name_H-M   'P 1'
#
loop_
_entity.id
_entity.type
_entity.pdbx_description
1 polymer ?
#
loop_
_entity_poly.entity_id
_entity_poly.type
_entity_poly.pdbx_seq_one_letter_code
_entity_poly.pdbx_strand_id
1 'polypeptide(L)' 'MSNRLVCRICGSEKEIPTCCDRSMLVKDDYLLCCCSVECEHKPLPECCDQKMDYLFV' A
#
# COMPACT_ATOMS: atom_id res chain seq x y z
N MET A 1 -0.82 12.13 9.25
CA MET A 1 -1.31 10.74 9.17
C MET A 1 -0.53 10.07 8.06
N SER A 2 0.37 9.15 8.39
CA SER A 2 1.31 8.58 7.41
C SER A 2 0.91 7.13 7.13
N ASN A 3 0.38 6.90 5.93
CA ASN A 3 0.01 5.58 5.44
C ASN A 3 1.29 4.84 5.00
N ARG A 4 1.67 3.78 5.71
CA ARG A 4 2.90 3.01 5.43
C ARG A 4 2.66 1.52 5.40
N LEU A 5 3.46 0.84 4.60
CA LEU A 5 3.54 -0.61 4.50
C LEU A 5 4.73 -1.08 5.31
N VAL A 6 4.56 -2.13 6.11
CA VAL A 6 5.60 -2.65 7.00
C VAL A 6 5.75 -4.14 6.76
N CYS A 7 6.98 -4.60 6.53
CA CYS A 7 7.27 -6.03 6.51
C CYS A 7 7.36 -6.55 7.95
N ARG A 8 6.56 -7.56 8.30
CA ARG A 8 6.59 -8.19 9.63
C ARG A 8 7.86 -8.99 9.90
N ILE A 9 8.55 -9.43 8.85
CA ILE A 9 9.73 -10.29 8.97
C ILE A 9 10.97 -9.45 9.29
N CYS A 10 11.26 -8.44 8.48
CA CYS A 10 12.47 -7.63 8.60
C CYS A 10 12.23 -6.23 9.21
N GLY A 11 10.97 -5.83 9.42
CA GLY A 11 10.62 -4.50 9.93
C GLY A 11 10.79 -3.37 8.92
N SER A 12 11.08 -3.67 7.64
CA SER A 12 11.24 -2.64 6.60
C SER A 12 9.93 -1.89 6.38
N GLU A 13 10.00 -0.57 6.38
CA GLU A 13 8.88 0.33 6.09
C GLU A 13 8.96 0.82 4.64
N LYS A 14 7.81 0.96 4.00
CA LYS A 14 7.68 1.49 2.65
C LYS A 14 6.49 2.43 2.58
N GLU A 15 6.65 3.56 1.92
CA GLU A 15 5.57 4.52 1.76
C GLU A 15 4.51 4.00 0.79
N ILE A 16 3.26 4.33 1.07
CA ILE A 16 2.16 4.01 0.16
C ILE A 16 2.23 4.97 -1.03
N PRO A 17 2.26 4.46 -2.27
CA PRO A 17 2.32 5.30 -3.45
C PRO A 17 1.11 6.23 -3.54
N THR A 18 1.32 7.39 -4.14
CA THR A 18 0.28 8.36 -4.41
C THR A 18 -0.29 8.14 -5.82
N CYS A 19 -1.61 8.31 -5.96
CA CYS A 19 -2.36 8.30 -7.21
C CYS A 19 -3.23 9.56 -7.26
N CYS A 20 -3.13 10.33 -8.36
CA CYS A 20 -3.73 11.67 -8.53
C CYS A 20 -3.61 12.55 -7.27
N ASP A 21 -2.35 12.71 -6.83
CA ASP A 21 -1.94 13.57 -5.71
C ASP A 21 -2.52 13.18 -4.33
N ARG A 22 -3.11 11.98 -4.22
CA ARG A 22 -3.63 11.42 -2.98
C ARG A 22 -2.99 10.06 -2.71
N SER A 23 -2.81 9.68 -1.44
CA SER A 23 -2.35 8.33 -1.13
C SER A 23 -3.36 7.29 -1.62
N MET A 24 -2.86 6.19 -2.21
CA MET A 24 -3.71 5.06 -2.56
C MET A 24 -4.33 4.45 -1.29
N LEU A 25 -5.52 3.89 -1.43
CA LEU A 25 -6.26 3.21 -0.38
C LEU A 25 -5.89 1.73 -0.35
N VAL A 26 -5.63 1.16 0.82
CA VAL A 26 -5.34 -0.26 0.97
C VAL A 26 -6.63 -1.02 1.24
N LYS A 27 -6.95 -2.03 0.44
CA LYS A 27 -8.11 -2.91 0.65
C LYS A 27 -7.83 -4.30 0.10
N ASP A 28 -8.16 -5.33 0.86
CA ASP A 28 -8.06 -6.75 0.44
C ASP A 28 -6.67 -7.11 -0.15
N ASP A 29 -5.59 -6.58 0.43
CA ASP A 29 -4.22 -6.71 -0.06
C ASP A 29 -3.89 -6.04 -1.40
N TYR A 30 -4.68 -5.06 -1.81
CA TYR A 30 -4.46 -4.23 -2.99
C TYR A 30 -4.40 -2.74 -2.65
N LEU A 31 -3.65 -2.02 -3.47
CA LEU A 31 -3.64 -0.57 -3.55
C LEU A 31 -4.67 -0.14 -4.60
N LEU A 32 -5.67 0.56 -4.11
CA LEU A 32 -6.76 1.17 -4.86
C LEU A 32 -6.48 2.66 -5.04
N CYS A 33 -6.63 3.16 -6.26
CA CYS A 33 -6.65 4.61 -6.45
C CYS A 33 -8.03 5.16 -6.11
N CYS A 34 -8.07 6.26 -5.37
CA CYS A 34 -9.33 6.88 -4.92
C CYS A 34 -10.03 7.72 -6.00
N CYS A 35 -9.39 7.98 -7.14
CA CYS A 35 -9.89 8.97 -8.11
C CYS A 35 -10.87 8.39 -9.13
N SER A 36 -10.65 7.17 -9.60
CA SER A 36 -11.44 6.54 -10.66
C SER A 36 -11.35 5.03 -10.61
N VAL A 37 -12.41 4.36 -11.07
CA VAL A 37 -12.48 2.89 -11.22
C VAL A 37 -11.51 2.36 -12.30
N GLU A 38 -11.09 3.24 -13.21
CA GLU A 38 -10.12 2.94 -14.28
C GLU A 38 -8.66 2.92 -13.80
N CYS A 39 -8.38 3.45 -12.60
CA CYS A 39 -7.04 3.38 -12.07
C CYS A 39 -6.77 1.96 -11.55
N GLU A 40 -5.88 1.26 -12.25
CA GLU A 40 -5.56 -0.15 -12.05
C GLU A 40 -5.30 -0.51 -10.58
N HIS A 41 -5.86 -1.65 -10.16
CA HIS A 41 -5.56 -2.27 -8.88
C HIS A 41 -4.10 -2.72 -8.87
N LYS A 42 -3.30 -2.20 -7.95
CA LYS A 42 -1.92 -2.66 -7.79
C LYS A 42 -1.83 -3.61 -6.61
N PRO A 43 -1.18 -4.77 -6.72
CA PRO A 43 -0.97 -5.63 -5.57
C PRO A 43 -0.11 -4.91 -4.53
N LEU A 44 -0.30 -5.24 -3.25
CA LEU A 44 0.63 -4.79 -2.22
C LEU A 44 2.06 -5.29 -2.56
N PRO A 45 3.07 -4.44 -2.40
CA PRO A 45 4.45 -4.84 -2.58
C PRO A 45 4.81 -5.98 -1.62
N GLU A 46 5.64 -6.88 -2.12
CA GLU A 46 6.16 -8.02 -1.36
C GLU A 46 7.56 -7.71 -0.84
N CYS A 47 7.85 -8.20 0.37
CA CYS A 47 9.13 -8.13 1.03
C CYS A 47 9.32 -9.40 1.86
N CYS A 48 10.50 -10.04 1.75
CA CYS A 48 10.75 -11.34 2.38
C CYS A 48 9.73 -12.42 1.96
N ASP A 49 9.35 -12.45 0.68
CA ASP A 49 8.39 -13.39 0.08
C ASP A 49 6.98 -13.35 0.72
N GLN A 50 6.65 -12.24 1.39
CA GLN A 50 5.33 -11.97 1.95
C GLN A 50 4.86 -10.58 1.56
N LYS A 51 3.55 -10.42 1.37
CA LYS A 51 2.95 -9.08 1.22
C LYS A 51 3.20 -8.25 2.47
N MET A 52 3.57 -6.98 2.28
CA MET A 52 3.76 -6.06 3.40
C MET A 52 2.42 -5.74 4.08
N ASP A 53 2.42 -5.62 5.41
CA ASP A 53 1.24 -5.25 6.20
C ASP A 53 0.98 -3.74 6.11
N TYR A 54 -0.29 -3.34 6.09
CA TYR A 54 -0.67 -1.93 6.17
C TYR A 54 -0.79 -1.47 7.62
N LEU A 55 -0.01 -0.46 8.01
CA LEU A 55 -0.13 0.20 9.30
C LEU A 55 -0.78 1.58 9.13
N PHE A 56 -1.96 1.75 9.73
CA PHE A 56 -2.59 3.05 9.93
C PHE A 56 -2.11 3.61 11.26
N VAL A 57 -1.30 4.69 11.24
CA VAL A 57 -0.77 5.38 12.43
C VAL A 57 -1.17 6.85 12.43
#